data_AF-E0DF66-F1
#
_entry.id   AF-E0DF66-F1
#
_cell.length_a   1.000
_cell.length_b   1.000
_cell.length_c   1.000
_cell.angle_alpha   90.00
_cell.angle_beta   90.00
_cell.angle_gamma   90.00
#
_symmetry.space_group_name_H-M   'P 1'
#
loop_
_entity.id
_entity.type
_entity.pdbx_description
1 polymer ?
#
loop_
_entity_poly.entity_id
_entity_poly.type
_entity_poly.pdbx_seq_one_letter_code
_entity_poly.pdbx_strand_id
1 'polypeptide(L)'
;MARHQAAVLGKPIAHSLSPLLHNAGYRALGLTQWEYTRIECDEHELPQVVAGADASFRGFSVTMPGKFAALAVATDRTDRARLIGSANTLVRSGDGWRADNTDCDGVTGAIRTLFDAPSPQLGTAVIIGAGGTARPALWALAELGVSHVTIINRSDRSRELADLIAAIGLQVDFVPYDDTISTACATADVIISTVPAAGIAEHVDKLAQAPLLDVIYDPWPTPLVAAARNRHLPAVGGHVMLAHQAYGQFEQFTGYPAPREAMWAALTSCGPLSQ
;
A
#
# COMPACT_ATOMS: atom_id res chain seq x y z
N MET A 1 -0.12 -16.98 -27.19
CA MET A 1 -0.98 -16.95 -25.99
C MET A 1 -0.06 -17.04 -24.77
N ALA A 2 -0.22 -16.16 -23.79
CA ALA A 2 0.52 -16.23 -22.54
C ALA A 2 0.23 -17.56 -21.83
N ARG A 3 1.26 -18.19 -21.23
CA ARG A 3 1.10 -19.42 -20.44
C ARG A 3 0.84 -19.12 -18.96
N HIS A 4 1.17 -17.91 -18.50
CA HIS A 4 0.93 -17.45 -17.14
C HIS A 4 0.33 -16.05 -17.17
N GLN A 5 -0.73 -15.87 -16.40
CA GLN A 5 -1.44 -14.60 -16.29
C GLN A 5 -1.43 -14.11 -14.85
N ALA A 6 -1.32 -12.81 -14.69
CA ALA A 6 -1.67 -12.12 -13.45
C ALA A 6 -2.50 -10.88 -13.79
N ALA A 7 -3.27 -10.39 -12.83
CA ALA A 7 -4.01 -9.15 -13.04
C ALA A 7 -4.14 -8.33 -11.76
N VAL A 8 -4.33 -7.03 -11.91
CA VAL A 8 -4.80 -6.17 -10.82
C VAL A 8 -6.33 -6.11 -10.86
N LEU A 9 -6.96 -6.37 -9.72
CA LEU A 9 -8.41 -6.31 -9.50
C LEU A 9 -8.76 -5.03 -8.73
N GLY A 10 -9.79 -4.31 -9.16
CA GLY A 10 -10.33 -3.15 -8.43
C GLY A 10 -11.26 -2.29 -9.27
N LYS A 11 -11.80 -1.21 -8.69
CA LYS A 11 -12.75 -0.31 -9.34
C LYS A 11 -12.69 1.09 -8.71
N PRO A 12 -12.30 2.15 -9.45
CA PRO A 12 -11.82 2.13 -10.84
C PRO A 12 -10.42 1.52 -10.96
N ILE A 13 -10.08 0.93 -12.12
CA ILE A 13 -8.79 0.23 -12.31
C ILE A 13 -7.85 0.88 -13.35
N ALA A 14 -8.38 1.76 -14.21
CA ALA A 14 -7.67 2.27 -15.40
C ALA A 14 -6.28 2.87 -15.09
N HIS A 15 -6.18 3.60 -13.97
CA HIS A 15 -4.96 4.29 -13.55
C HIS A 15 -3.92 3.41 -12.84
N SER A 16 -4.23 2.14 -12.56
CA SER A 16 -3.28 1.27 -11.87
C SER A 16 -1.99 1.12 -12.67
N LEU A 17 -0.84 1.37 -12.02
CA LEU A 17 0.49 1.20 -12.61
C LEU A 17 1.07 -0.21 -12.37
N SER A 18 0.37 -1.12 -11.68
CA SER A 18 0.82 -2.50 -11.48
C SER A 18 1.12 -3.25 -12.80
N PRO A 19 0.32 -3.12 -13.88
CA PRO A 19 0.66 -3.73 -15.16
C PRO A 19 1.96 -3.19 -15.77
N LEU A 20 2.28 -1.90 -15.58
CA LEU A 20 3.53 -1.34 -16.08
C LEU A 20 4.73 -1.99 -15.36
N LEU A 21 4.67 -2.04 -14.03
CA LEU A 21 5.69 -2.64 -13.16
C LEU A 21 5.92 -4.13 -13.48
N HIS A 22 4.87 -4.93 -13.42
CA HIS A 22 5.00 -6.38 -13.58
C HIS A 22 5.46 -6.75 -14.99
N ASN A 23 4.89 -6.13 -16.03
CA ASN A 23 5.33 -6.41 -17.40
C ASN A 23 6.76 -5.91 -17.66
N ALA A 24 7.23 -4.84 -17.01
CA ALA A 24 8.64 -4.46 -17.06
C ALA A 24 9.54 -5.52 -16.42
N GLY A 25 9.14 -6.06 -15.27
CA GLY A 25 9.85 -7.15 -14.62
C GLY A 25 9.87 -8.43 -15.46
N TYR A 26 8.76 -8.79 -16.12
CA TYR A 26 8.71 -9.94 -17.01
C TYR A 26 9.65 -9.77 -18.20
N ARG A 27 9.70 -8.58 -18.82
CA ARG A 27 10.65 -8.28 -19.90
C ARG A 27 12.10 -8.37 -19.43
N ALA A 28 12.42 -7.82 -18.26
CA ALA A 28 13.77 -7.82 -17.72
C ALA A 28 14.31 -9.23 -17.45
N LEU A 29 13.45 -10.18 -17.07
CA LEU A 29 13.80 -11.58 -16.86
C LEU A 29 13.59 -12.49 -18.08
N GLY A 30 13.16 -11.95 -19.23
CA GLY A 30 12.88 -12.76 -20.43
C GLY A 30 11.67 -13.70 -20.27
N LEU A 31 10.75 -13.41 -19.35
CA LEU A 31 9.54 -14.20 -19.08
C LEU A 31 8.45 -13.94 -20.13
N THR A 32 8.73 -14.23 -21.41
CA THR A 32 7.85 -13.92 -22.55
C THR A 32 6.50 -14.64 -22.55
N GLN A 33 6.35 -15.66 -21.69
CA GLN A 33 5.12 -16.40 -21.49
C GLN A 33 4.19 -15.79 -20.42
N TRP A 34 4.59 -14.69 -19.79
CA TRP A 34 3.83 -13.99 -18.76
C TRP A 34 3.12 -12.75 -19.32
N GLU A 35 1.93 -12.48 -18.78
CA GLU A 35 1.18 -11.27 -19.05
C GLU A 35 0.55 -10.73 -17.76
N TYR A 36 0.64 -9.42 -17.52
CA TYR A 36 -0.06 -8.75 -16.44
C TYR A 36 -1.10 -7.77 -16.99
N THR A 37 -2.37 -7.94 -16.62
CA THR A 37 -3.50 -7.13 -17.11
C THR A 37 -4.26 -6.41 -15.99
N ARG A 38 -5.34 -5.71 -16.35
CA ARG A 38 -6.29 -5.09 -15.43
C ARG A 38 -7.64 -5.79 -15.58
N ILE A 39 -8.31 -6.05 -14.48
CA ILE A 39 -9.70 -6.51 -14.47
C ILE A 39 -10.47 -5.56 -13.56
N GLU A 40 -11.47 -4.89 -14.12
CA GLU A 40 -12.32 -4.01 -13.34
C GLU A 40 -13.37 -4.85 -12.61
N CYS A 41 -13.37 -4.80 -11.28
CA CYS A 41 -14.35 -5.45 -10.44
C CYS A 41 -14.39 -4.80 -9.05
N ASP A 42 -15.58 -4.70 -8.46
CA ASP A 42 -15.74 -4.30 -7.05
C ASP A 42 -15.66 -5.50 -6.09
N GLU A 43 -15.89 -5.25 -4.80
CA GLU A 43 -15.83 -6.26 -3.74
C GLU A 43 -16.89 -7.36 -3.87
N HIS A 44 -18.00 -7.10 -4.55
CA HIS A 44 -19.09 -8.07 -4.76
C HIS A 44 -18.82 -8.95 -5.98
N GLU A 45 -18.17 -8.38 -7.01
CA GLU A 45 -17.77 -9.06 -8.24
C GLU A 45 -16.50 -9.92 -8.04
N LEU A 46 -15.59 -9.49 -7.15
CA LEU A 46 -14.28 -10.14 -6.95
C LEU A 46 -14.35 -11.65 -6.68
N PRO A 47 -15.23 -12.17 -5.81
CA PRO A 47 -15.30 -13.62 -5.57
C PRO A 47 -15.59 -14.42 -6.85
N GLN A 48 -16.42 -13.89 -7.74
CA GLN A 48 -16.75 -14.54 -9.01
C GLN A 48 -15.56 -14.51 -9.98
N VAL A 49 -14.84 -13.39 -10.05
CA VAL A 49 -13.62 -13.27 -10.86
C VAL A 49 -12.56 -14.28 -10.39
N VAL A 50 -12.34 -14.38 -9.08
CA VAL A 50 -11.33 -15.29 -8.50
C VAL A 50 -11.74 -16.76 -8.67
N ALA A 51 -13.03 -17.09 -8.54
CA ALA A 51 -13.54 -18.44 -8.76
C ALA A 51 -13.52 -18.86 -10.24
N GLY A 52 -13.73 -17.92 -11.16
CA GLY A 52 -13.73 -18.16 -12.61
C GLY A 52 -12.32 -18.17 -13.24
N ALA A 53 -11.28 -17.86 -12.47
CA ALA A 53 -9.91 -17.82 -12.96
C ALA A 53 -9.41 -19.23 -13.35
N ASP A 54 -9.07 -19.39 -14.62
CA ASP A 54 -8.56 -20.67 -15.13
C ASP A 54 -7.13 -20.99 -14.63
N ALA A 55 -6.59 -22.12 -15.07
CA ALA A 55 -5.27 -22.59 -14.64
C ALA A 55 -4.09 -21.72 -15.11
N SER A 56 -4.30 -20.79 -16.04
CA SER A 56 -3.26 -19.87 -16.50
C SER A 56 -3.00 -18.75 -15.49
N PHE A 57 -3.99 -18.37 -14.67
CA PHE A 57 -3.82 -17.34 -13.65
C PHE A 57 -2.95 -17.83 -12.48
N ARG A 58 -1.89 -17.07 -12.22
CA ARG A 58 -0.90 -17.32 -11.16
C ARG A 58 -1.05 -16.39 -9.97
N GLY A 59 -1.62 -15.20 -10.19
CA GLY A 59 -1.75 -14.21 -9.13
C GLY A 59 -2.71 -13.09 -9.45
N PHE A 60 -3.30 -12.52 -8.41
CA PHE A 60 -4.02 -11.26 -8.48
C PHE A 60 -3.45 -10.27 -7.49
N SER A 61 -3.10 -9.08 -7.95
CA SER A 61 -3.01 -7.93 -7.03
C SER A 61 -4.42 -7.38 -6.84
N VAL A 62 -4.74 -6.84 -5.68
CA VAL A 62 -6.08 -6.34 -5.34
C VAL A 62 -5.95 -4.95 -4.76
N THR A 63 -6.62 -3.98 -5.39
CA THR A 63 -6.73 -2.62 -4.90
C THR A 63 -8.14 -2.35 -4.35
N MET A 64 -8.42 -1.11 -3.97
CA MET A 64 -9.75 -0.69 -3.55
C MET A 64 -10.79 -1.03 -4.65
N PRO A 65 -12.01 -1.46 -4.29
CA PRO A 65 -12.50 -1.75 -2.93
C PRO A 65 -12.30 -3.21 -2.44
N GLY A 66 -11.71 -4.09 -3.27
CA GLY A 66 -11.77 -5.55 -3.09
C GLY A 66 -10.92 -6.18 -1.99
N LYS A 67 -10.09 -5.43 -1.24
CA LYS A 67 -9.07 -6.04 -0.35
C LYS A 67 -9.63 -6.92 0.77
N PHE A 68 -10.82 -6.60 1.28
CA PHE A 68 -11.50 -7.42 2.28
C PHE A 68 -12.10 -8.69 1.66
N ALA A 69 -12.73 -8.55 0.48
CA ALA A 69 -13.26 -9.68 -0.28
C ALA A 69 -12.16 -10.67 -0.72
N ALA A 70 -10.99 -10.15 -1.10
CA ALA A 70 -9.81 -10.96 -1.42
C ALA A 70 -9.36 -11.82 -0.23
N LEU A 71 -9.29 -11.23 0.97
CA LEU A 71 -8.99 -12.01 2.17
C LEU A 71 -10.08 -13.06 2.43
N ALA A 72 -11.35 -12.73 2.23
CA ALA A 72 -12.48 -13.63 2.49
C ALA A 72 -12.52 -14.83 1.52
N VAL A 73 -12.26 -14.63 0.22
CA VAL A 73 -12.34 -15.70 -0.79
C VAL A 73 -11.16 -16.67 -0.75
N ALA A 74 -10.02 -16.26 -0.18
CA ALA A 74 -8.83 -17.10 -0.13
C ALA A 74 -9.01 -18.37 0.71
N THR A 75 -8.45 -19.48 0.22
CA THR A 75 -8.46 -20.78 0.91
C THR A 75 -7.37 -20.86 1.97
N ASP A 76 -6.26 -20.16 1.75
CA ASP A 76 -5.14 -20.02 2.70
C ASP A 76 -4.79 -18.54 2.89
N ARG A 77 -4.21 -18.17 4.03
CA ARG A 77 -3.89 -16.78 4.38
C ARG A 77 -2.58 -16.73 5.15
N THR A 78 -1.69 -15.81 4.78
CA THR A 78 -0.50 -15.52 5.60
C THR A 78 -0.91 -14.95 6.97
N ASP A 79 -0.07 -15.17 7.99
CA ASP A 79 -0.32 -14.62 9.33
C ASP A 79 -0.48 -13.10 9.28
N ARG A 80 0.40 -12.41 8.53
CA ARG A 80 0.28 -10.96 8.35
C ARG A 80 -1.04 -10.54 7.70
N ALA A 81 -1.51 -11.24 6.66
CA ALA A 81 -2.79 -10.90 6.03
C ALA A 81 -3.99 -11.17 6.94
N ARG A 82 -3.93 -12.24 7.76
CA ARG A 82 -4.94 -12.50 8.79
C ARG A 82 -4.98 -11.39 9.83
N LEU A 83 -3.82 -11.01 10.38
CA LEU A 83 -3.71 -9.97 11.40
C LEU A 83 -4.12 -8.59 10.88
N ILE A 84 -3.64 -8.21 9.69
CA ILE A 84 -4.02 -6.95 9.02
C ILE A 84 -5.53 -6.92 8.72
N GLY A 85 -6.13 -8.08 8.46
CA GLY A 85 -7.56 -8.21 8.16
C GLY A 85 -7.93 -7.77 6.75
N SER A 86 -6.95 -7.69 5.83
CA SER A 86 -7.20 -7.47 4.41
C SER A 86 -6.05 -8.05 3.57
N ALA A 87 -6.30 -8.31 2.28
CA ALA A 87 -5.31 -8.83 1.35
C ALA A 87 -5.27 -7.99 0.06
N ASN A 88 -4.07 -7.59 -0.35
CA ASN A 88 -3.83 -6.95 -1.64
C ASN A 88 -3.20 -7.93 -2.65
N THR A 89 -2.97 -9.18 -2.25
CA THR A 89 -2.23 -10.18 -3.05
C THR A 89 -2.92 -11.53 -2.89
N LEU A 90 -3.30 -12.15 -4.00
CA LEU A 90 -3.75 -13.54 -4.08
C LEU A 90 -2.77 -14.32 -4.95
N VAL A 91 -2.27 -15.45 -4.46
CA VAL A 91 -1.34 -16.31 -5.18
C VAL A 91 -2.02 -17.66 -5.39
N ARG A 92 -1.93 -18.20 -6.60
CA ARG A 92 -2.48 -19.54 -6.91
C ARG A 92 -1.78 -20.58 -6.04
N SER A 93 -2.53 -21.37 -5.28
CA SER A 93 -2.01 -22.40 -4.36
C SER A 93 -2.87 -23.67 -4.44
N GLY A 94 -2.37 -24.67 -5.17
CA GLY A 94 -3.17 -25.86 -5.51
C GLY A 94 -4.45 -25.48 -6.25
N ASP A 95 -5.57 -26.00 -5.78
CA ASP A 95 -6.92 -25.70 -6.30
C ASP A 95 -7.51 -24.39 -5.77
N GLY A 96 -6.79 -23.69 -4.88
CA GLY A 96 -7.25 -22.48 -4.24
C GLY A 96 -6.30 -21.28 -4.39
N TRP A 97 -6.46 -20.34 -3.47
CA TRP A 97 -5.76 -19.07 -3.45
C TRP A 97 -5.24 -18.79 -2.06
N ARG A 98 -3.95 -18.44 -1.98
CA ARG A 98 -3.32 -17.93 -0.76
C ARG A 98 -3.36 -16.41 -0.76
N ALA A 99 -3.98 -15.83 0.25
CA ALA A 99 -4.01 -14.38 0.46
C ALA A 99 -2.79 -13.91 1.24
N ASP A 100 -2.25 -12.78 0.79
CA ASP A 100 -1.17 -12.06 1.44
C ASP A 100 -1.42 -10.54 1.38
N ASN A 101 -0.69 -9.80 2.22
CA ASN A 101 -0.73 -8.34 2.22
C ASN A 101 0.68 -7.78 2.07
N THR A 102 1.03 -7.38 0.85
CA THR A 102 2.31 -6.76 0.49
C THR A 102 2.26 -5.23 0.59
N ASP A 103 1.11 -4.62 0.90
CA ASP A 103 1.07 -3.17 1.17
C ASP A 103 1.96 -2.83 2.38
N CYS A 104 2.08 -3.75 3.34
CA CYS A 104 2.98 -3.55 4.48
C CYS A 104 4.47 -3.52 4.06
N ASP A 105 4.86 -4.30 3.05
CA ASP A 105 6.19 -4.23 2.43
C ASP A 105 6.34 -2.88 1.71
N GLY A 106 5.27 -2.43 1.05
CA GLY A 106 5.17 -1.12 0.43
C GLY A 106 5.45 0.03 1.40
N VAL A 107 4.74 0.05 2.53
CA VAL A 107 4.90 1.08 3.57
C VAL A 107 6.30 1.01 4.19
N THR A 108 6.77 -0.18 4.55
CA THR A 108 8.12 -0.38 5.10
C THR A 108 9.20 0.13 4.15
N GLY A 109 9.12 -0.22 2.87
CA GLY A 109 10.07 0.23 1.85
C GLY A 109 10.02 1.74 1.62
N ALA A 110 8.83 2.33 1.63
CA ALA A 110 8.67 3.77 1.49
C ALA A 110 9.24 4.54 2.70
N ILE A 111 9.03 4.06 3.93
CA ILE A 111 9.62 4.66 5.13
C ILE A 111 11.15 4.55 5.10
N ARG A 112 11.70 3.39 4.74
CA ARG A 112 13.16 3.23 4.58
C ARG A 112 13.74 4.20 3.54
N THR A 113 13.04 4.39 2.42
CA THR A 113 13.42 5.35 1.38
C THR A 113 13.34 6.79 1.87
N LEU A 114 12.29 7.12 2.62
CA LEU A 114 12.06 8.46 3.18
C LEU A 114 13.20 8.91 4.10
N PHE A 115 13.76 7.99 4.88
CA PHE A 115 14.85 8.26 5.82
C PHE A 115 16.24 7.88 5.28
N ASP A 116 16.33 7.37 4.05
CA ASP A 116 17.55 6.77 3.48
C ASP A 116 18.26 5.80 4.45
N ALA A 117 17.46 4.96 5.12
CA ALA A 117 17.94 4.09 6.18
C ALA A 117 17.19 2.75 6.20
N PRO A 118 17.87 1.60 6.34
CA PRO A 118 17.20 0.29 6.42
C PRO A 118 16.42 0.09 7.73
N SER A 119 16.82 0.77 8.80
CA SER A 119 16.19 0.69 10.13
C SER A 119 16.17 2.08 10.76
N PRO A 120 15.27 2.97 10.33
CA PRO A 120 15.12 4.29 10.96
C PRO A 120 14.66 4.12 12.41
N GLN A 121 15.18 4.96 13.31
CA GLN A 121 14.72 4.99 14.70
C GLN A 121 13.46 5.84 14.78
N LEU A 122 12.31 5.18 14.94
CA LEU A 122 10.99 5.83 15.00
C LEU A 122 10.31 5.40 16.31
N GLY A 123 9.85 6.36 17.10
CA GLY A 123 9.07 6.09 18.32
C GLY A 123 7.58 6.43 18.17
N THR A 124 7.28 7.43 17.34
CA THR A 124 5.94 7.99 17.17
C THR A 124 5.59 8.19 15.69
N ALA A 125 4.34 7.95 15.33
CA ALA A 125 3.87 8.21 13.98
C ALA A 125 2.43 8.73 13.96
N VAL A 126 2.06 9.39 12.87
CA VAL A 126 0.68 9.79 12.59
C VAL A 126 0.21 9.08 11.32
N ILE A 127 -1.01 8.54 11.35
CA ILE A 127 -1.72 8.08 10.16
C ILE A 127 -2.92 8.98 9.93
N ILE A 128 -3.03 9.53 8.72
CA ILE A 128 -4.19 10.31 8.30
C ILE A 128 -5.13 9.38 7.55
N GLY A 129 -6.30 9.13 8.13
CA GLY A 129 -7.31 8.19 7.67
C GLY A 129 -7.25 6.82 8.34
N ALA A 130 -8.42 6.20 8.49
CA ALA A 130 -8.57 4.85 9.05
C ALA A 130 -9.16 3.87 8.03
N GLY A 131 -8.72 3.98 6.77
CA GLY A 131 -9.20 3.16 5.64
C GLY A 131 -8.49 1.82 5.49
N GLY A 132 -8.71 1.13 4.37
CA GLY A 132 -8.07 -0.17 4.08
C GLY A 132 -6.53 -0.13 4.11
N THR A 133 -5.92 0.99 3.70
CA THR A 133 -4.46 1.19 3.72
C THR A 133 -3.90 1.55 5.10
N ALA A 134 -4.73 2.02 6.04
CA ALA A 134 -4.28 2.31 7.40
C ALA A 134 -3.88 1.03 8.16
N ARG A 135 -4.54 -0.10 7.86
CA ARG A 135 -4.24 -1.42 8.48
C ARG A 135 -2.81 -1.92 8.19
N PRO A 136 -2.38 -2.07 6.91
CA PRO A 136 -0.99 -2.45 6.62
C PRO A 136 0.02 -1.37 7.05
N ALA A 137 -0.39 -0.09 7.12
CA ALA A 137 0.47 0.97 7.65
C ALA A 137 0.73 0.82 9.15
N LEU A 138 -0.30 0.53 9.96
CA LEU A 138 -0.15 0.21 11.39
C LEU A 138 0.79 -0.98 11.61
N TRP A 139 0.57 -2.05 10.86
CA TRP A 139 1.41 -3.24 10.94
C TRP A 139 2.87 -2.92 10.60
N ALA A 140 3.12 -2.19 9.51
CA ALA A 140 4.47 -1.81 9.10
C ALA A 140 5.17 -0.90 10.12
N LEU A 141 4.45 0.04 10.74
CA LEU A 141 4.99 0.92 11.78
C LEU A 141 5.38 0.12 13.03
N ALA A 142 4.56 -0.84 13.46
CA ALA A 142 4.88 -1.70 14.60
C ALA A 142 6.15 -2.55 14.33
N GLU A 143 6.28 -3.13 13.12
CA GLU A 143 7.48 -3.87 12.72
C GLU A 143 8.75 -3.00 12.63
N LEU A 144 8.58 -1.70 12.37
CA LEU A 144 9.65 -0.72 12.39
C LEU A 144 9.99 -0.22 13.80
N GLY A 145 9.33 -0.73 14.84
CA GLY A 145 9.60 -0.40 16.23
C GLY A 145 8.88 0.84 16.76
N VAL A 146 7.92 1.39 16.02
CA VAL A 146 7.08 2.48 16.52
C VAL A 146 6.22 1.96 17.66
N SER A 147 6.20 2.68 18.78
CA SER A 147 5.42 2.32 19.97
C SER A 147 4.09 3.04 20.07
N HIS A 148 3.96 4.22 19.44
CA HIS A 148 2.77 5.05 19.53
C HIS A 148 2.36 5.60 18.16
N VAL A 149 1.09 5.39 17.78
CA VAL A 149 0.49 5.97 16.58
C VAL A 149 -0.72 6.82 16.92
N THR A 150 -0.79 8.02 16.37
CA THR A 150 -2.02 8.82 16.36
C THR A 150 -2.72 8.66 15.01
N ILE A 151 -3.97 8.21 15.01
CA ILE A 151 -4.81 8.12 13.82
C ILE A 151 -5.74 9.34 13.76
N ILE A 152 -5.54 10.19 12.77
CA ILE A 152 -6.41 11.34 12.49
C ILE A 152 -7.51 10.87 11.53
N ASN A 153 -8.76 10.86 11.98
CA ASN A 153 -9.89 10.45 11.15
C ASN A 153 -11.19 11.19 11.51
N ARG A 154 -12.09 11.34 10.52
CA ARG A 154 -13.39 12.02 10.72
C ARG A 154 -14.30 11.31 11.72
N SER A 155 -14.23 9.98 11.77
CA SER A 155 -14.98 9.13 12.69
C SER A 155 -14.03 8.25 13.48
N ASP A 156 -14.40 7.94 14.73
CA ASP A 156 -13.68 6.95 15.50
C ASP A 156 -13.91 5.54 14.91
N ARG A 157 -12.82 4.90 14.48
CA ARG A 157 -12.81 3.53 13.95
C ARG A 157 -11.96 2.58 14.81
N SER A 158 -11.66 2.97 16.05
CA SER A 158 -10.86 2.20 17.00
C SER A 158 -11.33 0.75 17.13
N ARG A 159 -12.65 0.54 17.26
CA ARG A 159 -13.24 -0.81 17.35
C ARG A 159 -12.94 -1.69 16.15
N GLU A 160 -12.84 -1.13 14.94
CA GLU A 160 -12.56 -1.91 13.74
C GLU A 160 -11.08 -2.31 13.61
N LEU A 161 -10.20 -1.59 14.31
CA LEU A 161 -8.76 -1.80 14.32
C LEU A 161 -8.28 -2.47 15.62
N ALA A 162 -9.16 -2.66 16.61
CA ALA A 162 -8.82 -3.15 17.94
C ALA A 162 -8.06 -4.49 17.93
N ASP A 163 -8.54 -5.47 17.15
CA ASP A 163 -7.88 -6.78 17.06
C ASP A 163 -6.47 -6.69 16.48
N LEU A 164 -6.29 -5.86 15.45
CA LEU A 164 -4.98 -5.61 14.84
C LEU A 164 -4.05 -4.92 15.85
N ILE A 165 -4.54 -3.84 16.48
CA ILE A 165 -3.79 -3.04 17.46
C ILE A 165 -3.32 -3.91 18.63
N ALA A 166 -4.22 -4.74 19.18
CA ALA A 166 -3.90 -5.66 20.25
C ALA A 166 -2.86 -6.70 19.83
N ALA A 167 -2.97 -7.23 18.61
CA ALA A 167 -2.04 -8.25 18.12
C ALA A 167 -0.62 -7.70 17.86
N ILE A 168 -0.49 -6.45 17.42
CA ILE A 168 0.81 -5.82 17.16
C ILE A 168 1.40 -5.08 18.37
N GLY A 169 0.65 -4.97 19.48
CA GLY A 169 1.14 -4.37 20.73
C GLY A 169 1.39 -2.86 20.66
N LEU A 170 0.71 -2.16 19.76
CA LEU A 170 0.91 -0.73 19.51
C LEU A 170 -0.04 0.12 20.37
N GLN A 171 0.44 1.25 20.91
CA GLN A 171 -0.45 2.25 21.52
C GLN A 171 -1.04 3.12 20.40
N VAL A 172 -2.37 3.23 20.35
CA VAL A 172 -3.05 3.98 19.30
C VAL A 172 -4.08 4.94 19.88
N ASP A 173 -3.92 6.23 19.56
CA ASP A 173 -4.90 7.26 19.84
C ASP A 173 -5.68 7.64 18.58
N PHE A 174 -6.99 7.84 18.71
CA PHE A 174 -7.82 8.37 17.63
C PHE A 174 -8.16 9.82 17.92
N VAL A 175 -7.88 10.70 16.96
CA VAL A 175 -8.19 12.12 17.08
C VAL A 175 -9.02 12.60 15.88
N PRO A 176 -10.02 13.47 16.11
CA PRO A 176 -10.75 14.12 15.03
C PRO A 176 -9.88 15.22 14.38
N TYR A 177 -10.38 15.80 13.29
CA TYR A 177 -9.77 16.99 12.68
C TYR A 177 -10.11 18.25 13.50
N ASP A 178 -9.39 18.48 14.59
CA ASP A 178 -9.50 19.68 15.43
C ASP A 178 -8.16 20.43 15.52
N ASP A 179 -8.03 21.37 16.45
CA ASP A 179 -6.81 22.18 16.61
C ASP A 179 -5.62 21.40 17.18
N THR A 180 -5.82 20.17 17.69
CA THR A 180 -4.75 19.33 18.24
C THR A 180 -3.93 18.61 17.16
N ILE A 181 -4.45 18.49 15.93
CA ILE A 181 -3.78 17.75 14.85
C ILE A 181 -2.40 18.30 14.52
N SER A 182 -2.22 19.63 14.63
CA SER A 182 -0.92 20.25 14.36
C SER A 182 0.13 19.84 15.38
N THR A 183 -0.26 19.75 16.65
CA THR A 183 0.64 19.30 17.73
C THR A 183 1.00 17.84 17.53
N ALA A 184 0.00 16.98 17.27
CA ALA A 184 0.24 15.56 17.03
C ALA A 184 1.19 15.31 15.84
N CYS A 185 1.01 16.05 14.74
CA CYS A 185 1.89 15.95 13.57
C CYS A 185 3.29 16.51 13.84
N ALA A 186 3.43 17.58 14.62
CA ALA A 186 4.73 18.20 14.93
C ALA A 186 5.59 17.36 15.89
N THR A 187 4.98 16.49 16.70
CA THR A 187 5.69 15.58 17.60
C THR A 187 5.95 14.20 17.00
N ALA A 188 5.43 13.92 15.81
CA ALA A 188 5.59 12.63 15.15
C ALA A 188 6.93 12.52 14.43
N ASP A 189 7.54 11.32 14.43
CA ASP A 189 8.73 11.06 13.63
C ASP A 189 8.38 10.90 12.14
N VAL A 190 7.19 10.36 11.85
CA VAL A 190 6.70 10.15 10.47
C VAL A 190 5.18 10.29 10.36
N ILE A 191 4.72 10.81 9.21
CA ILE A 191 3.30 10.92 8.86
C ILE A 191 2.99 10.04 7.65
N ILE A 192 1.90 9.27 7.71
CA ILE A 192 1.39 8.48 6.59
C ILE A 192 0.00 8.99 6.22
N SER A 193 -0.13 9.64 5.06
CA SER A 193 -1.44 10.03 4.51
C SER A 193 -2.03 8.89 3.69
N THR A 194 -3.20 8.40 4.10
CA THR A 194 -3.94 7.32 3.41
C THR A 194 -5.24 7.78 2.75
N VAL A 195 -5.49 9.09 2.72
CA VAL A 195 -6.74 9.71 2.29
C VAL A 195 -6.56 10.48 0.97
N PRO A 196 -7.64 10.66 0.19
CA PRO A 196 -7.62 11.55 -0.98
C PRO A 196 -7.21 12.98 -0.58
N ALA A 197 -6.40 13.65 -1.41
CA ALA A 197 -5.91 15.01 -1.14
C ALA A 197 -7.04 16.02 -0.89
N ALA A 198 -8.16 15.89 -1.62
CA ALA A 198 -9.34 16.73 -1.44
C ALA A 198 -9.97 16.60 -0.03
N GLY A 199 -9.80 15.45 0.63
CA GLY A 199 -10.33 15.19 1.97
C GLY A 199 -9.59 15.92 3.10
N ILE A 200 -8.43 16.53 2.82
CA ILE A 200 -7.60 17.22 3.82
C ILE A 200 -7.15 18.62 3.37
N ALA A 201 -7.75 19.16 2.31
CA ALA A 201 -7.31 20.41 1.69
C ALA A 201 -7.23 21.60 2.68
N GLU A 202 -8.19 21.69 3.61
CA GLU A 202 -8.24 22.75 4.63
C GLU A 202 -7.27 22.55 5.81
N HIS A 203 -6.63 21.37 5.90
CA HIS A 203 -5.75 21.00 7.00
C HIS A 203 -4.29 20.83 6.58
N VAL A 204 -3.96 21.02 5.30
CA VAL A 204 -2.62 20.78 4.73
C VAL A 204 -1.50 21.41 5.58
N ASP A 205 -1.64 22.68 5.97
CA ASP A 205 -0.62 23.37 6.76
C ASP A 205 -0.49 22.84 8.20
N LYS A 206 -1.60 22.37 8.79
CA LYS A 206 -1.58 21.74 10.12
C LYS A 206 -0.98 20.33 10.08
N LEU A 207 -1.15 19.62 8.96
CA LEU A 207 -0.71 18.23 8.80
C LEU A 207 0.75 18.12 8.35
N ALA A 208 1.26 19.03 7.52
CA ALA A 208 2.61 18.98 6.98
C ALA A 208 3.68 19.44 7.99
N GLN A 209 3.87 18.68 9.07
CA GLN A 209 4.74 19.06 10.21
C GLN A 209 5.93 18.11 10.44
N ALA A 210 5.98 16.95 9.79
CA ALA A 210 7.06 15.97 9.89
C ALA A 210 7.32 15.27 8.54
N PRO A 211 8.40 14.47 8.39
CA PRO A 211 8.63 13.66 7.20
C PRO A 211 7.41 12.80 6.87
N LEU A 212 7.04 12.68 5.59
CA LEU A 212 5.79 12.01 5.23
C LEU A 212 5.83 11.07 4.03
N LEU A 213 5.02 10.03 4.12
CA LEU A 213 4.55 9.20 3.02
C LEU A 213 3.11 9.61 2.68
N ASP A 214 2.89 10.06 1.44
CA ASP A 214 1.53 10.20 0.90
C ASP A 214 1.27 9.04 -0.07
N VAL A 215 0.25 8.22 0.17
CA VAL A 215 -0.05 7.04 -0.66
C VAL A 215 -0.55 7.40 -2.07
N ILE A 216 -0.84 8.68 -2.33
CA ILE A 216 -1.17 9.18 -3.66
C ILE A 216 0.10 9.26 -4.50
N TYR A 217 0.01 8.85 -5.76
CA TYR A 217 1.09 8.95 -6.74
C TYR A 217 0.69 9.68 -8.03
N ASP A 218 -0.59 9.96 -8.22
CA ASP A 218 -1.11 10.74 -9.34
C ASP A 218 -2.41 11.44 -8.90
N PRO A 219 -2.53 12.77 -9.07
CA PRO A 219 -1.47 13.72 -9.46
C PRO A 219 -0.34 13.84 -8.42
N TRP A 220 0.85 14.27 -8.85
CA TRP A 220 2.04 14.42 -8.01
C TRP A 220 2.83 15.70 -8.32
N PRO A 221 3.36 16.44 -7.32
CA PRO A 221 3.17 16.25 -5.87
C PRO A 221 1.76 16.61 -5.40
N THR A 222 1.30 16.02 -4.30
CA THR A 222 0.06 16.44 -3.63
C THR A 222 0.26 17.77 -2.89
N PRO A 223 -0.82 18.51 -2.56
CA PRO A 223 -0.71 19.71 -1.72
C PRO A 223 -0.03 19.45 -0.37
N LEU A 224 -0.27 18.29 0.26
CA LEU A 224 0.37 17.89 1.51
C LEU A 224 1.89 17.75 1.34
N VAL A 225 2.32 17.05 0.29
CA VAL A 225 3.74 16.88 -0.05
C VAL A 225 4.41 18.20 -0.40
N ALA A 226 3.73 19.06 -1.17
CA ALA A 226 4.23 20.39 -1.51
C ALA A 226 4.45 21.24 -0.25
N ALA A 227 3.49 21.21 0.69
CA ALA A 227 3.58 21.92 1.96
C ALA A 227 4.71 21.40 2.87
N ALA A 228 4.97 20.08 2.87
CA ALA A 228 6.09 19.49 3.60
C ALA A 228 7.44 19.89 2.99
N ARG A 229 7.56 19.83 1.65
CA ARG A 229 8.77 20.24 0.92
C ARG A 229 9.09 21.72 1.10
N ASN A 230 8.09 22.59 1.13
CA ASN A 230 8.26 24.02 1.45
C ASN A 230 8.80 24.26 2.86
N ARG A 231 8.66 23.28 3.77
CA ARG A 231 9.23 23.28 5.12
C ARG A 231 10.53 22.48 5.21
N HIS A 232 11.12 22.08 4.07
CA HIS A 232 12.32 21.23 3.99
C HIS A 232 12.17 19.86 4.66
N LEU A 233 10.94 19.36 4.79
CA LEU A 233 10.67 18.03 5.30
C LEU A 233 10.74 17.01 4.14
N PRO A 234 11.45 15.87 4.32
CA PRO A 234 11.44 14.77 3.37
C PRO A 234 10.02 14.29 3.09
N ALA A 235 9.75 13.94 1.83
CA ALA A 235 8.45 13.40 1.44
C ALA A 235 8.57 12.41 0.27
N VAL A 236 7.93 11.24 0.43
CA VAL A 236 7.84 10.20 -0.59
C VAL A 236 6.38 9.97 -0.99
N GLY A 237 6.19 9.58 -2.26
CA GLY A 237 4.85 9.35 -2.81
C GLY A 237 4.45 7.89 -2.88
N GLY A 238 3.19 7.67 -3.23
CA GLY A 238 2.61 6.33 -3.33
C GLY A 238 3.27 5.44 -4.36
N HIS A 239 4.04 6.00 -5.29
CA HIS A 239 4.79 5.24 -6.30
C HIS A 239 5.95 4.47 -5.66
N VAL A 240 6.56 4.99 -4.59
CA VAL A 240 7.57 4.29 -3.81
C VAL A 240 6.92 3.08 -3.12
N MET A 241 5.80 3.32 -2.43
CA MET A 241 5.01 2.25 -1.80
C MET A 241 4.57 1.19 -2.83
N LEU A 242 4.09 1.63 -4.00
CA LEU A 242 3.65 0.77 -5.10
C LEU A 242 4.78 -0.12 -5.62
N ALA A 243 5.99 0.42 -5.79
CA ALA A 243 7.15 -0.35 -6.22
C ALA A 243 7.49 -1.47 -5.22
N HIS A 244 7.59 -1.11 -3.94
CA HIS A 244 7.96 -2.04 -2.89
C HIS A 244 6.92 -3.16 -2.68
N GLN A 245 5.62 -2.86 -2.75
CA GLN A 245 4.59 -3.92 -2.70
C GLN A 245 4.60 -4.80 -3.96
N ALA A 246 4.94 -4.23 -5.13
CA ALA A 246 4.97 -4.99 -6.38
C ALA A 246 6.15 -5.97 -6.44
N TYR A 247 7.27 -5.67 -5.79
CA TYR A 247 8.40 -6.62 -5.71
C TYR A 247 7.99 -7.92 -5.02
N GLY A 248 7.32 -7.82 -3.87
CA GLY A 248 6.82 -8.99 -3.15
C GLY A 248 5.78 -9.77 -3.96
N GLN A 249 4.87 -9.07 -4.64
CA GLN A 249 3.89 -9.71 -5.54
C GLN A 249 4.57 -10.43 -6.71
N PHE A 250 5.54 -9.79 -7.35
CA PHE A 250 6.28 -10.36 -8.47
C PHE A 250 7.01 -11.64 -8.07
N GLU A 251 7.71 -11.62 -6.93
CA GLU A 251 8.40 -12.78 -6.37
C GLU A 251 7.43 -13.92 -6.06
N GLN A 252 6.30 -13.61 -5.44
CA GLN A 252 5.27 -14.59 -5.11
C GLN A 252 4.59 -15.20 -6.35
N PHE A 253 4.32 -14.41 -7.39
CA PHE A 253 3.65 -14.91 -8.59
C PHE A 253 4.60 -15.76 -9.43
N THR A 254 5.81 -15.26 -9.65
CA THR A 254 6.74 -15.84 -10.62
C THR A 254 7.66 -16.91 -10.03
N GLY A 255 7.95 -16.83 -8.72
CA GLY A 255 8.98 -17.62 -8.06
C GLY A 255 10.41 -17.13 -8.34
N TYR A 256 10.58 -16.00 -9.04
CA TYR A 256 11.88 -15.39 -9.33
C TYR A 256 12.09 -14.12 -8.50
N PRO A 257 13.34 -13.79 -8.11
CA PRO A 257 13.66 -12.50 -7.52
C PRO A 257 13.16 -11.34 -8.39
N ALA A 258 12.53 -10.34 -7.80
CA ALA A 258 12.06 -9.19 -8.57
C ALA A 258 13.26 -8.41 -9.15
N PRO A 259 13.27 -8.09 -10.46
CA PRO A 259 14.29 -7.23 -11.06
C PRO A 259 14.01 -5.76 -10.67
N ARG A 260 14.29 -5.42 -9.41
CA ARG A 260 13.83 -4.18 -8.76
C ARG A 260 14.22 -2.92 -9.53
N GLU A 261 15.44 -2.87 -10.05
CA GLU A 261 15.95 -1.74 -10.83
C GLU A 261 15.14 -1.53 -12.12
N ALA A 262 14.88 -2.57 -12.90
CA ALA A 262 14.11 -2.47 -14.14
C ALA A 262 12.64 -2.11 -13.88
N MET A 263 12.05 -2.67 -12.82
CA MET A 263 10.70 -2.34 -12.38
C MET A 263 10.61 -0.88 -11.90
N TRP A 264 11.59 -0.42 -11.10
CA TRP A 264 11.68 0.96 -10.63
C TRP A 264 11.84 1.93 -11.80
N ALA A 265 12.77 1.65 -12.70
CA ALA A 265 13.04 2.46 -13.88
C ALA A 265 11.75 2.68 -14.69
N ALA A 266 10.94 1.63 -14.90
CA ALA A 266 9.67 1.72 -15.62
C ALA A 266 8.66 2.67 -14.96
N LEU A 267 8.60 2.73 -13.63
CA LEU A 267 7.75 3.69 -12.91
C LEU A 267 8.24 5.12 -13.09
N THR A 268 9.55 5.34 -12.97
CA THR A 268 10.14 6.68 -13.02
C THR A 268 10.28 7.23 -14.44
N SER A 269 10.33 6.36 -15.45
CA SER A 269 10.45 6.75 -16.86
C SER A 269 9.11 7.09 -17.52
N CYS A 270 7.98 6.84 -16.86
CA CYS A 270 6.65 7.01 -17.42
C CYS A 270 5.76 7.87 -16.52
N GLY A 271 5.31 9.03 -17.03
CA GLY A 271 4.27 9.85 -16.41
C GLY A 271 4.77 11.00 -15.53
N PRO A 272 3.89 11.64 -14.72
CA PRO A 272 4.19 12.85 -13.94
C PRO A 272 5.24 12.66 -12.83
N LEU A 273 5.74 11.44 -12.66
CA LEU A 273 6.77 11.05 -11.70
C LEU A 273 8.21 11.18 -12.26
N SER A 274 8.36 11.49 -13.55
CA SER A 274 9.65 11.85 -14.14
C SER A 274 10.04 13.26 -13.67
N GLN A 275 10.71 13.37 -12.53
CA GLN A 275 11.36 14.59 -12.05
C GLN A 275 12.79 14.28 -11.63
#